data_AF-A0AAV9IK05-F1
#
_entry.id   AF-A0AAV9IK05-F1
#
_cell.length_a   1.000
_cell.length_b   1.000
_cell.length_c   1.000
_cell.angle_alpha   90.00
_cell.angle_beta   90.00
_cell.angle_gamma   90.00
#
_symmetry.space_group_name_H-M   'P 1'
#
loop_
_entity.id
_entity.type
_entity.pdbx_description
1 polymer ?
#
loop_
_entity_poly.entity_id
_entity_poly.type
_entity_poly.pdbx_seq_one_letter_code
_entity_poly.pdbx_strand_id
1 'polypeptide(L)'
;MTSSFRSSSSSRYGFAFYSCRYGKNKLQQTLVCCYKSNLQSSALIGKTCSFLPSYSQSSFSSSTRKSQPQENDATARTLHMQVTSTEELKKAVGYKAVDDHIQSGMVVGLGTGSTAYYAVERLGQKIKNGQVVDIVAIPTSTKTEQQAKSWGIPLVTLDTHPALDVAIDGADEVDSQLNLVKGRGGALLREKMVEVEARKLVIIVDESKLVSGLGITGAMPVEVTPFCWKRTMRRLLDIEAFQGCQVSAKLRQENDQIYITDNHNYIVDLFFQKPIPDLMLAARQLIDIVGVVEHGLFLNMADICIVSGKDGIRVIEKK
;
A
#
# COMPACT_ATOMS: atom_id res chain seq x y z
N MET A 1 -0.92 -37.73 53.64
CA MET A 1 -1.68 -38.86 53.08
C MET A 1 -1.13 -39.17 51.70
N THR A 2 -0.63 -40.39 51.52
CA THR A 2 0.04 -40.89 50.32
C THR A 2 -0.93 -40.95 49.13
N SER A 3 -0.63 -40.29 48.01
CA SER A 3 -1.37 -40.45 46.75
C SER A 3 -0.67 -41.46 45.85
N SER A 4 -1.27 -42.63 45.68
CA SER A 4 -0.84 -43.64 44.70
C SER A 4 -1.32 -43.27 43.30
N PHE A 5 -0.41 -43.22 42.32
CA PHE A 5 -0.77 -43.17 40.91
C PHE A 5 -0.97 -44.59 40.38
N ARG A 6 -2.17 -44.89 39.86
CA ARG A 6 -2.42 -46.04 38.98
C ARG A 6 -2.57 -45.52 37.56
N SER A 7 -1.64 -45.89 36.68
CA SER A 7 -1.83 -45.77 35.23
C SER A 7 -2.47 -47.07 34.72
N SER A 8 -3.60 -46.95 34.02
CA SER A 8 -4.15 -48.03 33.19
C SER A 8 -4.13 -47.56 31.75
N SER A 9 -3.34 -48.27 30.94
CA SER A 9 -3.16 -48.06 29.51
C SER A 9 -4.33 -48.61 28.71
N SER A 10 -4.93 -47.81 27.83
CA SER A 10 -5.43 -48.26 26.53
C SER A 10 -5.80 -47.09 25.60
N SER A 11 -5.46 -47.28 24.32
CA SER A 11 -5.99 -46.62 23.13
C SER A 11 -5.48 -45.21 22.77
N ARG A 12 -4.67 -45.21 21.70
CA ARG A 12 -4.15 -44.11 20.87
C ARG A 12 -5.15 -42.96 20.71
N TYR A 13 -4.82 -41.82 21.31
CA TYR A 13 -5.14 -40.40 20.97
C TYR A 13 -5.00 -39.64 22.30
N GLY A 14 -3.81 -39.08 22.56
CA GLY A 14 -3.51 -38.43 23.83
C GLY A 14 -4.22 -37.08 23.96
N PHE A 15 -5.32 -37.04 24.69
CA PHE A 15 -5.91 -35.80 25.20
C PHE A 15 -5.38 -35.56 26.61
N ALA A 16 -4.57 -34.52 26.80
CA ALA A 16 -4.21 -34.04 28.13
C ALA A 16 -5.32 -33.10 28.63
N PHE A 17 -6.12 -33.56 29.59
CA PHE A 17 -7.10 -32.73 30.27
C PHE A 17 -6.47 -32.06 31.49
N TYR A 18 -6.32 -30.74 31.46
CA TYR A 18 -6.01 -29.95 32.66
C TYR A 18 -7.30 -29.31 33.18
N SER A 19 -7.81 -29.80 34.32
CA SER A 19 -8.89 -29.11 35.04
C SER A 19 -8.30 -28.36 36.23
N CYS A 20 -8.32 -27.02 36.20
CA CYS A 20 -8.08 -26.21 37.39
C CYS A 20 -9.44 -25.88 38.02
N ARG A 21 -9.70 -26.35 39.25
CA ARG A 21 -10.93 -26.01 39.99
C ARG A 21 -10.70 -24.71 40.76
N TYR A 22 -11.42 -23.66 40.40
CA TYR A 22 -11.67 -22.53 41.30
C TYR A 22 -13.16 -22.44 41.63
N GLY A 23 -13.45 -22.07 42.88
CA GLY A 23 -14.74 -22.22 43.54
C GLY A 23 -15.91 -21.45 42.92
N LYS A 24 -17.09 -22.08 43.03
CA LYS A 24 -18.46 -21.54 43.00
C LYS A 24 -18.72 -20.31 42.12
N ASN A 25 -19.00 -20.52 40.83
CA ASN A 25 -20.24 -20.10 40.14
C ASN A 25 -20.16 -20.48 38.65
N LYS A 26 -21.26 -21.03 38.13
CA LYS A 26 -21.35 -21.66 36.79
C LYS A 26 -21.49 -20.61 35.68
N LEU A 27 -20.64 -20.73 34.65
CA LEU A 27 -20.99 -20.73 33.22
C LEU A 27 -19.75 -21.21 32.43
N GLN A 28 -19.81 -22.41 31.86
CA GLN A 28 -18.72 -23.02 31.08
C GLN A 28 -18.80 -22.55 29.62
N GLN A 29 -17.74 -21.90 29.14
CA GLN A 29 -17.44 -21.85 27.70
C GLN A 29 -16.16 -22.65 27.45
N THR A 30 -16.27 -23.69 26.63
CA THR A 30 -15.15 -24.51 26.18
C THR A 30 -14.55 -23.87 24.93
N LEU A 31 -13.34 -23.32 25.03
CA LEU A 31 -12.54 -22.93 23.87
C LEU A 31 -11.77 -24.16 23.36
N VAL A 32 -11.95 -24.54 22.09
CA VAL A 32 -11.13 -25.56 21.42
C VAL A 32 -10.11 -24.84 20.55
N CYS A 33 -8.83 -24.94 20.90
CA CYS A 33 -7.73 -24.43 20.09
C CYS A 33 -7.00 -25.61 19.44
N CYS A 34 -7.09 -25.75 18.12
CA CYS A 34 -6.40 -26.78 17.35
C CYS A 34 -5.11 -26.20 16.76
N TYR A 35 -3.95 -26.67 17.22
CA TYR A 35 -2.65 -26.41 16.59
C TYR A 35 -2.25 -27.64 15.75
N LYS A 36 -1.96 -27.45 14.46
CA LYS A 36 -1.33 -28.45 13.60
C LYS A 36 0.14 -28.06 13.40
N SER A 37 1.06 -28.88 13.90
CA SER A 37 2.47 -28.89 13.53
C SER A 37 2.73 -30.10 12.64
N ASN A 38 3.28 -29.91 11.44
CA ASN A 38 3.87 -30.97 10.63
C ASN A 38 5.32 -30.63 10.31
N LEU A 39 6.21 -31.55 10.66
CA LEU A 39 7.63 -31.57 10.34
C LEU A 39 8.02 -33.02 10.01
N GLN A 40 9.04 -33.17 9.14
CA GLN A 40 9.78 -34.38 8.73
C GLN A 40 9.26 -35.13 7.47
N SER A 41 10.07 -35.64 6.54
CA SER A 41 11.53 -35.59 6.28
C SER A 41 11.85 -36.23 4.89
N SER A 42 12.95 -35.76 4.26
CA SER A 42 13.98 -36.47 3.43
C SER A 42 13.65 -37.66 2.49
N ALA A 43 14.18 -37.60 1.25
CA ALA A 43 15.08 -38.64 0.68
C ALA A 43 15.71 -38.22 -0.69
N LEU A 44 16.99 -38.59 -0.85
CA LEU A 44 17.91 -38.44 -2.00
C LEU A 44 17.71 -39.49 -3.10
N ILE A 45 18.36 -39.25 -4.27
CA ILE A 45 18.98 -40.16 -5.29
C ILE A 45 18.82 -39.48 -6.67
N GLY A 46 19.77 -39.28 -7.59
CA GLY A 46 21.20 -39.56 -7.76
C GLY A 46 21.58 -39.40 -9.26
N LYS A 47 22.82 -38.92 -9.56
CA LYS A 47 23.73 -39.22 -10.73
C LYS A 47 23.17 -39.02 -12.19
N THR A 48 23.84 -38.47 -13.23
CA THR A 48 25.25 -38.41 -13.69
C THR A 48 25.39 -37.48 -14.95
N CYS A 49 26.63 -36.99 -15.18
CA CYS A 49 27.36 -36.61 -16.44
C CYS A 49 26.73 -36.98 -17.82
N SER A 50 27.00 -36.35 -18.98
CA SER A 50 28.18 -35.64 -19.53
C SER A 50 27.92 -35.21 -21.00
N PHE A 51 28.87 -34.45 -21.58
CA PHE A 51 29.24 -34.29 -23.02
C PHE A 51 28.86 -32.98 -23.76
N LEU A 52 29.90 -32.17 -23.99
CA LEU A 52 30.12 -31.36 -25.20
C LEU A 52 30.76 -32.27 -26.28
N PRO A 53 30.74 -31.87 -27.57
CA PRO A 53 31.94 -31.20 -28.11
C PRO A 53 31.68 -30.08 -29.14
N SER A 54 32.80 -29.47 -29.47
CA SER A 54 33.16 -28.24 -30.21
C SER A 54 33.19 -28.34 -31.75
N TYR A 55 33.74 -27.28 -32.37
CA TYR A 55 34.16 -27.03 -33.76
C TYR A 55 33.12 -26.26 -34.62
N SER A 56 33.46 -25.26 -35.45
CA SER A 56 34.71 -24.57 -35.81
C SER A 56 34.40 -23.37 -36.73
N GLN A 57 35.31 -22.37 -36.75
CA GLN A 57 35.89 -21.60 -37.89
C GLN A 57 35.12 -21.54 -39.24
N SER A 58 35.10 -20.47 -40.05
CA SER A 58 35.90 -19.25 -40.18
C SER A 58 35.36 -18.37 -41.34
N SER A 59 35.88 -17.14 -41.36
CA SER A 59 36.46 -16.40 -42.51
C SER A 59 35.61 -15.69 -43.59
N PHE A 60 36.01 -14.42 -43.79
CA PHE A 60 36.11 -13.62 -45.04
C PHE A 60 34.78 -13.29 -45.76
N SER A 61 34.53 -12.07 -46.25
CA SER A 61 35.42 -11.20 -47.03
C SER A 61 34.89 -9.76 -47.09
N SER A 62 35.82 -8.86 -47.41
CA SER A 62 35.67 -7.45 -47.80
C SER A 62 34.99 -7.25 -49.15
N SER A 63 34.23 -6.17 -49.34
CA SER A 63 34.52 -5.14 -50.37
C SER A 63 33.45 -4.04 -50.47
N THR A 64 33.85 -2.81 -50.16
CA THR A 64 33.66 -1.54 -50.88
C THR A 64 32.47 -1.32 -51.83
N ARG A 65 31.77 -0.18 -51.62
CA ARG A 65 31.28 0.87 -52.57
C ARG A 65 30.05 1.52 -51.92
N LYS A 66 29.74 2.81 -51.98
CA LYS A 66 30.19 3.99 -52.73
C LYS A 66 29.68 5.19 -51.94
N SER A 67 30.47 6.24 -51.83
CA SER A 67 30.05 7.56 -51.35
C SER A 67 29.32 8.34 -52.46
N GLN A 68 28.23 9.02 -52.08
CA GLN A 68 27.55 10.06 -52.86
C GLN A 68 26.70 10.93 -51.89
N PRO A 69 26.30 12.17 -52.27
CA PRO A 69 26.69 13.38 -51.56
C PRO A 69 25.68 13.92 -50.55
N GLN A 70 26.15 14.80 -49.67
CA GLN A 70 25.35 15.61 -48.76
C GLN A 70 24.43 16.57 -49.53
N GLU A 71 23.12 16.40 -49.36
CA GLU A 71 22.15 17.48 -49.53
C GLU A 71 21.66 17.92 -48.15
N ASN A 72 21.96 19.18 -47.85
CA ASN A 72 21.42 19.91 -46.72
C ASN A 72 19.96 20.23 -47.04
N ASP A 73 19.02 19.55 -46.38
CA ASP A 73 17.63 20.01 -46.33
C ASP A 73 17.26 20.38 -44.89
N ALA A 74 16.68 21.56 -44.78
CA ALA A 74 16.40 22.27 -43.55
C ALA A 74 15.34 21.51 -42.75
N THR A 75 15.79 20.74 -41.76
CA THR A 75 14.89 20.15 -40.77
C THR A 75 14.34 21.27 -39.90
N ALA A 76 13.08 21.65 -40.18
CA ALA A 76 12.20 22.22 -39.18
C ALA A 76 12.32 21.33 -37.93
N ARG A 77 12.95 21.86 -36.88
CA ARG A 77 13.00 21.23 -35.57
C ARG A 77 11.58 21.28 -35.01
N THR A 78 10.76 20.32 -35.42
CA THR A 78 9.65 19.85 -34.61
C THR A 78 10.28 19.42 -33.29
N LEU A 79 10.26 20.31 -32.30
CA LEU A 79 10.55 19.98 -30.92
C LEU A 79 9.66 18.79 -30.60
N HIS A 80 10.26 17.60 -30.56
CA HIS A 80 9.64 16.43 -29.98
C HIS A 80 9.35 16.83 -28.53
N MET A 81 8.11 17.19 -28.26
CA MET A 81 7.58 17.28 -26.91
C MET A 81 7.76 15.88 -26.33
N GLN A 82 8.81 15.70 -25.53
CA GLN A 82 9.10 14.41 -24.91
C GLN A 82 7.87 14.04 -24.08
N VAL A 83 7.17 12.99 -24.50
CA VAL A 83 6.12 12.37 -23.71
C VAL A 83 6.81 11.83 -22.47
N THR A 84 6.79 12.60 -21.38
CA THR A 84 7.31 12.17 -20.08
C THR A 84 6.47 10.98 -19.64
N SER A 85 7.13 9.87 -19.33
CA SER A 85 6.45 8.64 -18.91
C SER A 85 5.77 8.85 -17.56
N THR A 86 4.69 8.11 -17.29
CA THR A 86 3.99 8.16 -15.99
C THR A 86 4.94 7.92 -14.81
N GLU A 87 5.96 7.07 -14.98
CA GLU A 87 6.95 6.80 -13.93
C GLU A 87 7.90 7.98 -13.70
N GLU A 88 8.30 8.71 -14.75
CA GLU A 88 9.08 9.95 -14.60
C GLU A 88 8.29 11.05 -13.88
N LEU A 89 6.99 11.18 -14.19
CA LEU A 89 6.08 12.11 -13.50
C LEU A 89 6.01 11.79 -12.00
N LYS A 90 5.76 10.51 -11.65
CA LYS A 90 5.73 10.03 -10.26
C LYS A 90 7.06 10.26 -9.54
N LYS A 91 8.18 9.97 -10.22
CA LYS A 91 9.52 10.18 -9.67
C LYS A 91 9.76 11.66 -9.37
N ALA A 92 9.38 12.54 -10.28
CA ALA A 92 9.59 13.97 -10.14
C ALA A 92 8.87 14.54 -8.91
N VAL A 93 7.60 14.17 -8.67
CA VAL A 93 6.86 14.63 -7.48
C VAL A 93 7.35 13.97 -6.20
N GLY A 94 7.69 12.68 -6.22
CA GLY A 94 8.24 11.99 -5.05
C GLY A 94 9.57 12.58 -4.60
N TYR A 95 10.44 12.92 -5.57
CA TYR A 95 11.71 13.56 -5.29
C TYR A 95 11.53 14.99 -4.75
N LYS A 96 10.67 15.77 -5.42
CA LYS A 96 10.39 17.15 -5.01
C LYS A 96 9.82 17.22 -3.59
N ALA A 97 8.89 16.35 -3.23
CA ALA A 97 8.30 16.34 -1.89
C ALA A 97 9.36 16.13 -0.80
N VAL A 98 10.29 15.20 -1.02
CA VAL A 98 11.40 14.95 -0.07
C VAL A 98 12.39 16.12 -0.05
N ASP A 99 12.74 16.66 -1.21
CA ASP A 99 13.70 17.75 -1.30
C ASP A 99 13.20 19.05 -0.66
N ASP A 100 11.90 19.33 -0.76
CA ASP A 100 11.29 20.57 -0.27
C ASP A 100 10.82 20.49 1.19
N HIS A 101 10.43 19.29 1.67
CA HIS A 101 9.73 19.16 2.96
C HIS A 101 10.44 18.33 4.02
N ILE A 102 11.53 17.63 3.70
CA ILE A 102 12.29 16.85 4.70
C ILE A 102 13.59 17.56 5.07
N GLN A 103 13.79 17.76 6.37
CA GLN A 103 14.99 18.31 6.98
C GLN A 103 15.54 17.35 8.03
N SER A 104 16.83 17.46 8.35
CA SER A 104 17.46 16.65 9.40
C SER A 104 16.71 16.75 10.74
N GLY A 105 16.69 15.66 11.49
CA GLY A 105 16.02 15.58 12.79
C GLY A 105 14.52 15.28 12.73
N MET A 106 13.93 15.16 11.53
CA MET A 106 12.49 14.92 11.37
C MET A 106 12.06 13.47 11.59
N VAL A 107 10.85 13.31 12.13
CA VAL A 107 10.05 12.07 12.11
C VAL A 107 9.15 12.10 10.87
N VAL A 108 9.32 11.12 9.98
CA VAL A 108 8.70 11.13 8.65
C VAL A 108 7.73 9.95 8.46
N GLY A 109 6.48 10.25 8.10
CA GLY A 109 5.51 9.26 7.64
C GLY A 109 5.79 8.86 6.19
N LEU A 110 5.99 7.56 5.93
CA LEU A 110 6.27 7.04 4.60
C LEU A 110 5.03 6.38 4.01
N GLY A 111 4.50 6.99 2.97
CA GLY A 111 3.34 6.54 2.21
C GLY A 111 3.50 5.20 1.48
N THR A 112 2.45 4.77 0.79
CA THR A 112 2.39 3.50 0.07
C THR A 112 1.99 3.70 -1.41
N GLY A 113 2.58 2.89 -2.29
CA GLY A 113 2.24 2.86 -3.72
C GLY A 113 3.37 3.31 -4.64
N SER A 114 3.12 3.30 -5.95
CA SER A 114 4.16 3.56 -6.96
C SER A 114 4.72 4.97 -6.93
N THR A 115 3.94 5.95 -6.47
CA THR A 115 4.40 7.35 -6.38
C THR A 115 5.20 7.56 -5.09
N ALA A 116 4.69 7.08 -3.96
CA ALA A 116 5.39 7.09 -2.67
C ALA A 116 6.71 6.31 -2.70
N TYR A 117 6.81 5.26 -3.52
CA TYR A 117 8.07 4.54 -3.76
C TYR A 117 9.24 5.49 -4.05
N TYR A 118 9.05 6.49 -4.90
CA TYR A 118 10.11 7.42 -5.28
C TYR A 118 10.47 8.41 -4.16
N ALA A 119 9.54 8.74 -3.27
CA ALA A 119 9.83 9.52 -2.07
C ALA A 119 10.71 8.71 -1.10
N VAL A 120 10.38 7.44 -0.85
CA VAL A 120 11.19 6.54 0.00
C VAL A 120 12.59 6.36 -0.59
N GLU A 121 12.69 6.14 -1.92
CA GLU A 121 13.97 6.06 -2.64
C GLU A 121 14.79 7.36 -2.47
N ARG A 122 14.16 8.53 -2.66
CA ARG A 122 14.86 9.81 -2.54
C ARG A 122 15.36 10.06 -1.12
N LEU A 123 14.55 9.74 -0.11
CA LEU A 123 14.95 9.87 1.29
C LEU A 123 16.14 8.97 1.61
N GLY A 124 16.09 7.71 1.18
CA GLY A 124 17.20 6.76 1.31
C GLY A 124 18.50 7.27 0.67
N GLN A 125 18.41 7.85 -0.53
CA GLN A 125 19.56 8.48 -1.19
C GLN A 125 20.15 9.65 -0.38
N LYS A 126 19.30 10.55 0.14
CA LYS A 126 19.76 11.71 0.93
C LYS A 126 20.42 11.29 2.24
N ILE A 127 19.87 10.30 2.93
CA ILE A 127 20.46 9.73 4.16
C ILE A 127 21.82 9.11 3.85
N LYS A 128 21.88 8.24 2.84
CA LYS A 128 23.13 7.56 2.43
C LYS A 128 24.24 8.54 2.03
N ASN A 129 23.86 9.65 1.40
CA ASN A 129 24.79 10.69 0.96
C ASN A 129 25.11 11.72 2.07
N GLY A 130 24.57 11.57 3.28
CA GLY A 130 24.77 12.50 4.40
C GLY A 130 24.14 13.89 4.20
N GLN A 131 23.17 14.02 3.28
CA GLN A 131 22.49 15.28 3.00
C GLN A 131 21.39 15.60 4.03
N VAL A 132 20.87 14.57 4.68
CA VAL A 132 20.00 14.67 5.86
C VAL A 132 20.46 13.66 6.90
N VAL A 133 20.36 14.02 8.18
CA VAL A 133 20.77 13.19 9.31
C VAL A 133 19.67 13.17 10.38
N ASP A 134 19.77 12.24 11.33
CA ASP A 134 18.84 12.13 12.46
C ASP A 134 17.36 11.97 12.04
N ILE A 135 17.12 11.28 10.92
CA ILE A 135 15.77 10.93 10.45
C ILE A 135 15.34 9.59 11.06
N VAL A 136 14.11 9.54 11.55
CA VAL A 136 13.39 8.28 11.79
C VAL A 136 12.08 8.29 11.01
N ALA A 137 11.61 7.12 10.60
CA ALA A 137 10.44 7.02 9.73
C ALA A 137 9.41 5.99 10.19
N ILE A 138 8.15 6.25 9.88
CA ILE A 138 7.01 5.38 10.19
C ILE A 138 6.35 4.95 8.88
N PRO A 139 6.42 3.66 8.50
CA PRO A 139 5.86 3.17 7.26
C PRO A 139 4.35 2.92 7.36
N THR A 140 3.62 3.24 6.29
CA THR A 140 2.16 3.02 6.18
C THR A 140 1.78 1.64 5.67
N SER A 141 2.75 0.79 5.28
CA SER A 141 2.49 -0.59 4.89
C SER A 141 3.71 -1.48 5.11
N THR A 142 3.50 -2.79 5.14
CA THR A 142 4.60 -3.77 5.16
C THR A 142 5.50 -3.63 3.92
N LYS A 143 4.93 -3.28 2.77
CA LYS A 143 5.68 -3.03 1.53
C LYS A 143 6.62 -1.83 1.67
N THR A 144 6.11 -0.71 2.20
CA THR A 144 6.91 0.49 2.45
C THR A 144 7.97 0.23 3.51
N GLU A 145 7.65 -0.51 4.57
CA GLU A 145 8.60 -0.92 5.60
C GLU A 145 9.80 -1.68 5.00
N GLN A 146 9.53 -2.68 4.14
CA GLN A 146 10.57 -3.45 3.47
C GLN A 146 11.44 -2.57 2.56
N GLN A 147 10.83 -1.67 1.79
CA GLN A 147 11.56 -0.73 0.95
C GLN A 147 12.47 0.18 1.79
N ALA A 148 11.94 0.78 2.86
CA ALA A 148 12.69 1.69 3.71
C ALA A 148 13.88 0.97 4.39
N LYS A 149 13.67 -0.27 4.86
CA LYS A 149 14.76 -1.13 5.39
C LYS A 149 15.85 -1.39 4.34
N SER A 150 15.47 -1.64 3.08
CA SER A 150 16.45 -1.86 2.00
C SER A 150 17.34 -0.65 1.70
N TRP A 151 16.84 0.56 2.01
CA TRP A 151 17.60 1.81 1.92
C TRP A 151 18.38 2.16 3.20
N GLY A 152 18.23 1.37 4.27
CA GLY A 152 18.85 1.66 5.56
C GLY A 152 18.20 2.83 6.31
N ILE A 153 16.94 3.17 6.02
CA ILE A 153 16.21 4.23 6.72
C ILE A 153 15.84 3.73 8.13
N PRO A 154 16.20 4.43 9.21
CA PRO A 154 15.80 4.07 10.57
C PRO A 154 14.28 4.11 10.73
N LEU A 155 13.70 3.03 11.26
CA LEU A 155 12.24 2.91 11.42
C LEU A 155 11.83 2.90 12.89
N VAL A 156 10.71 3.55 13.15
CA VAL A 156 10.00 3.59 14.44
C VAL A 156 8.50 3.34 14.21
N THR A 157 7.71 3.30 15.28
CA THR A 157 6.25 3.12 15.21
C THR A 157 5.55 4.29 15.88
N LEU A 158 4.24 4.44 15.65
CA LEU A 158 3.42 5.43 16.35
C LEU A 158 3.43 5.24 17.87
N ASP A 159 3.64 4.01 18.34
CA ASP A 159 3.74 3.71 19.78
C ASP A 159 4.97 4.34 20.43
N THR A 160 6.08 4.46 19.69
CA THR A 160 7.32 5.05 20.19
C THR A 160 7.47 6.52 19.83
N HIS A 161 6.86 6.97 18.73
CA HIS A 161 6.84 8.35 18.26
C HIS A 161 5.40 8.73 17.84
N PRO A 162 4.60 9.30 18.76
CA PRO A 162 3.17 9.54 18.52
C PRO A 162 2.88 10.77 17.65
N ALA A 163 3.88 11.57 17.29
CA ALA A 163 3.70 12.74 16.43
C ALA A 163 4.79 12.77 15.35
N LEU A 164 4.40 13.15 14.13
CA LEU A 164 5.30 13.24 12.98
C LEU A 164 5.37 14.66 12.44
N ASP A 165 6.50 15.01 11.84
CA ASP A 165 6.71 16.35 11.28
C ASP A 165 6.08 16.48 9.91
N VAL A 166 6.23 15.44 9.11
CA VAL A 166 5.72 15.37 7.75
C VAL A 166 5.35 13.93 7.39
N ALA A 167 4.23 13.74 6.72
CA ALA A 167 3.92 12.52 6.00
C ALA A 167 3.88 12.81 4.50
N ILE A 168 4.50 11.94 3.70
CA ILE A 168 4.47 12.01 2.24
C ILE A 168 3.81 10.76 1.71
N ASP A 169 2.70 10.91 0.99
CA ASP A 169 2.00 9.78 0.37
C ASP A 169 1.31 10.15 -0.95
N GLY A 170 0.96 9.14 -1.75
CA GLY A 170 0.11 9.29 -2.91
C GLY A 170 -1.38 9.33 -2.58
N ALA A 171 -2.17 9.60 -3.62
CA ALA A 171 -3.62 9.47 -3.60
C ALA A 171 -4.12 8.83 -4.88
N ASP A 172 -5.29 8.21 -4.79
CA ASP A 172 -5.98 7.61 -5.92
C ASP A 172 -6.85 8.61 -6.66
N GLU A 173 -7.43 9.58 -5.92
CA GLU A 173 -8.15 10.74 -6.42
C GLU A 173 -7.90 11.93 -5.49
N VAL A 174 -7.87 13.14 -6.07
CA VAL A 174 -7.72 14.41 -5.34
C VAL A 174 -8.73 15.41 -5.89
N ASP A 175 -9.61 15.95 -5.03
CA ASP A 175 -10.55 16.99 -5.43
C ASP A 175 -9.98 18.41 -5.26
N SER A 176 -10.76 19.41 -5.66
CA SER A 176 -10.37 20.83 -5.57
C SER A 176 -10.18 21.37 -4.14
N GLN A 177 -10.67 20.66 -3.12
CA GLN A 177 -10.54 21.00 -1.71
C GLN A 177 -9.44 20.16 -1.02
N LEU A 178 -8.66 19.41 -1.79
CA LEU A 178 -7.64 18.46 -1.31
C LEU A 178 -8.22 17.34 -0.44
N ASN A 179 -9.50 16.99 -0.63
CA ASN A 179 -10.01 15.71 -0.14
C ASN A 179 -9.55 14.60 -1.08
N LEU A 180 -9.36 13.41 -0.52
CA LEU A 180 -8.72 12.30 -1.23
C LEU A 180 -9.59 11.04 -1.21
N VAL A 181 -9.48 10.27 -2.29
CA VAL A 181 -9.65 8.81 -2.23
C VAL A 181 -8.27 8.19 -2.14
N LYS A 182 -8.10 7.25 -1.20
CA LYS A 182 -6.89 6.43 -1.01
C LYS A 182 -7.24 4.97 -0.78
N GLY A 183 -6.23 4.10 -0.74
CA GLY A 183 -6.39 2.70 -0.38
C GLY A 183 -6.55 1.71 -1.52
N ARG A 184 -6.44 2.11 -2.81
CA ARG A 184 -6.44 1.13 -3.92
C ARG A 184 -5.25 0.17 -3.83
N GLY A 185 -4.16 0.59 -3.17
CA GLY A 185 -3.03 -0.27 -2.80
C GLY A 185 -3.25 -1.17 -1.58
N GLY A 186 -4.34 -0.95 -0.81
CA GLY A 186 -4.75 -1.80 0.30
C GLY A 186 -4.18 -1.46 1.69
N ALA A 187 -3.54 -0.30 1.84
CA ALA A 187 -2.92 0.15 3.10
C ALA A 187 -3.72 1.24 3.86
N LEU A 188 -4.97 1.50 3.46
CA LEU A 188 -5.74 2.68 3.88
C LEU A 188 -5.82 2.92 5.39
N LEU A 189 -5.95 1.86 6.20
CA LEU A 189 -6.02 2.01 7.65
C LEU A 189 -4.70 2.56 8.22
N ARG A 190 -3.58 1.96 7.84
CA ARG A 190 -2.26 2.38 8.33
C ARG A 190 -1.83 3.72 7.74
N GLU A 191 -2.17 3.99 6.47
CA GLU A 191 -2.05 5.32 5.87
C GLU A 191 -2.76 6.36 6.75
N LYS A 192 -4.04 6.16 7.06
CA LYS A 192 -4.82 7.13 7.85
C LYS A 192 -4.29 7.31 9.27
N MET A 193 -3.92 6.22 9.93
CA MET A 193 -3.34 6.26 11.29
C MET A 193 -2.04 7.06 11.36
N VAL A 194 -1.18 6.98 10.35
CA VAL A 194 0.08 7.73 10.32
C VAL A 194 -0.15 9.17 9.89
N GLU A 195 -0.98 9.38 8.86
CA GLU A 195 -1.20 10.70 8.26
C GLU A 195 -1.95 11.66 9.20
N VAL A 196 -2.85 11.16 10.05
CA VAL A 196 -3.58 12.00 11.03
C VAL A 196 -2.66 12.56 12.13
N GLU A 197 -1.56 11.87 12.43
CA GLU A 197 -0.57 12.28 13.44
C GLU A 197 0.54 13.17 12.85
N ALA A 198 0.50 13.47 11.56
CA ALA A 198 1.47 14.32 10.89
C ALA A 198 1.10 15.80 11.03
N ARG A 199 2.07 16.63 11.43
CA ARG A 199 1.94 18.11 11.44
C ARG A 199 1.76 18.69 10.04
N LYS A 200 2.20 17.96 9.01
CA LYS A 200 2.05 18.33 7.61
C LYS A 200 1.85 17.08 6.76
N LEU A 201 0.74 16.99 6.05
CA LEU A 201 0.48 15.95 5.05
C LEU A 201 0.73 16.48 3.64
N VAL A 202 1.74 15.93 2.97
CA VAL A 202 2.11 16.23 1.59
C VAL A 202 1.66 15.10 0.67
N ILE A 203 0.69 15.39 -0.19
CA ILE A 203 0.19 14.45 -1.18
C ILE A 203 0.94 14.62 -2.50
N ILE A 204 1.40 13.52 -3.09
CA ILE A 204 2.12 13.50 -4.37
C ILE A 204 1.34 12.71 -5.42
N VAL A 205 0.99 13.36 -6.54
CA VAL A 205 0.22 12.73 -7.60
C VAL A 205 0.66 13.19 -8.99
N ASP A 206 0.33 12.40 -10.00
CA ASP A 206 0.28 12.89 -11.37
C ASP A 206 -1.10 13.51 -11.67
N GLU A 207 -1.17 14.35 -12.71
CA GLU A 207 -2.39 15.12 -13.01
C GLU A 207 -3.62 14.26 -13.31
N SER A 208 -3.46 12.98 -13.66
CA SER A 208 -4.59 12.06 -13.88
C SER A 208 -5.39 11.75 -12.62
N LYS A 209 -4.83 12.06 -11.44
CA LYS A 209 -5.50 11.85 -10.14
C LYS A 209 -6.40 13.01 -9.74
N LEU A 210 -6.34 14.15 -10.43
CA LEU A 210 -7.21 15.28 -10.12
C LEU A 210 -8.62 15.04 -10.67
N VAL A 211 -9.62 15.20 -9.81
CA VAL A 211 -11.03 14.98 -10.15
C VAL A 211 -11.89 16.17 -9.74
N SER A 212 -13.01 16.36 -10.42
CA SER A 212 -14.00 17.38 -10.04
C SER A 212 -14.81 17.01 -8.80
N GLY A 213 -14.85 15.72 -8.46
CA GLY A 213 -15.44 15.19 -7.23
C GLY A 213 -15.06 13.72 -7.05
N LEU A 214 -15.04 13.26 -5.80
CA LEU A 214 -14.51 11.95 -5.43
C LEU A 214 -15.44 10.78 -5.76
N GLY A 215 -14.85 9.60 -5.96
CA GLY A 215 -15.49 8.30 -6.16
C GLY A 215 -15.70 7.89 -7.62
N ILE A 216 -15.20 8.66 -8.60
CA ILE A 216 -15.61 8.52 -10.01
C ILE A 216 -14.64 7.77 -10.92
N THR A 217 -13.36 7.66 -10.57
CA THR A 217 -12.33 7.10 -11.48
C THR A 217 -12.05 5.62 -11.25
N GLY A 218 -12.61 5.04 -10.19
CA GLY A 218 -12.36 3.66 -9.82
C GLY A 218 -12.89 3.31 -8.45
N ALA A 219 -12.25 2.34 -7.80
CA ALA A 219 -12.64 1.88 -6.48
C ALA A 219 -12.49 2.99 -5.43
N MET A 220 -13.52 3.14 -4.59
CA MET A 220 -13.47 3.77 -3.27
C MET A 220 -13.45 2.63 -2.22
N PRO A 221 -12.28 2.35 -1.63
CA PRO A 221 -12.09 1.17 -0.79
C PRO A 221 -12.71 1.33 0.61
N VAL A 222 -13.25 0.24 1.16
CA VAL A 222 -13.71 0.16 2.56
C VAL A 222 -13.11 -1.09 3.19
N GLU A 223 -12.25 -0.93 4.20
CA GLU A 223 -11.70 -2.04 4.97
C GLU A 223 -12.78 -2.57 5.94
N VAL A 224 -13.02 -3.88 5.91
CA VAL A 224 -14.07 -4.54 6.70
C VAL A 224 -13.54 -5.79 7.37
N THR A 225 -14.08 -6.10 8.55
CA THR A 225 -13.74 -7.33 9.26
C THR A 225 -14.17 -8.57 8.44
N PRO A 226 -13.41 -9.69 8.48
CA PRO A 226 -13.76 -10.90 7.73
C PRO A 226 -15.09 -11.54 8.13
N PHE A 227 -15.44 -11.48 9.42
CA PHE A 227 -16.66 -12.09 9.93
C PHE A 227 -17.90 -11.44 9.31
N CYS A 228 -18.75 -12.26 8.67
CA CYS A 228 -19.98 -11.81 8.03
C CYS A 228 -19.80 -10.66 7.03
N TRP A 229 -18.64 -10.52 6.36
CA TRP A 229 -18.36 -9.43 5.42
C TRP A 229 -19.43 -9.24 4.34
N LYS A 230 -20.09 -10.32 3.88
CA LYS A 230 -21.20 -10.24 2.90
C LYS A 230 -22.38 -9.42 3.42
N ARG A 231 -22.63 -9.43 4.73
CA ARG A 231 -23.67 -8.59 5.36
C ARG A 231 -23.21 -7.14 5.45
N THR A 232 -21.96 -6.90 5.84
CA THR A 232 -21.36 -5.56 5.86
C THR A 232 -21.40 -4.93 4.47
N MET A 233 -20.96 -5.65 3.43
CA MET A 233 -21.03 -5.22 2.03
C MET A 233 -22.44 -4.81 1.60
N ARG A 234 -23.46 -5.59 1.97
CA ARG A 234 -24.86 -5.22 1.68
C ARG A 234 -25.27 -3.92 2.36
N ARG A 235 -24.88 -3.71 3.62
CA ARG A 235 -25.17 -2.47 4.36
C ARG A 235 -24.49 -1.24 3.76
N LEU A 236 -23.31 -1.39 3.16
CA LEU A 236 -22.62 -0.29 2.48
C LEU A 236 -23.44 0.27 1.29
N LEU A 237 -24.25 -0.57 0.64
CA LEU A 237 -25.13 -0.15 -0.44
C LEU A 237 -26.40 0.58 0.05
N ASP A 238 -26.72 0.46 1.34
CA ASP A 238 -27.91 1.06 1.96
C ASP A 238 -27.62 2.45 2.57
N ILE A 239 -26.41 3.00 2.36
CA ILE A 239 -25.98 4.29 2.90
C ILE A 239 -26.79 5.44 2.27
N GLU A 240 -27.36 6.29 3.11
CA GLU A 240 -28.20 7.41 2.70
C GLU A 240 -27.42 8.46 1.90
N ALA A 241 -26.17 8.73 2.29
CA ALA A 241 -25.30 9.67 1.57
C ALA A 241 -25.05 9.28 0.10
N PHE A 242 -25.34 8.02 -0.28
CA PHE A 242 -25.23 7.53 -1.65
C PHE A 242 -26.56 7.59 -2.41
N GLN A 243 -27.65 8.02 -1.79
CA GLN A 243 -28.95 8.14 -2.46
C GLN A 243 -28.86 9.05 -3.70
N GLY A 244 -29.49 8.61 -4.78
CA GLY A 244 -29.40 9.27 -6.08
C GLY A 244 -28.13 8.95 -6.89
N CYS A 245 -27.18 8.22 -6.31
CA CYS A 245 -26.05 7.63 -7.03
C CYS A 245 -26.25 6.12 -7.25
N GLN A 246 -25.97 5.65 -8.46
CA GLN A 246 -25.85 4.23 -8.70
C GLN A 246 -24.50 3.75 -8.17
N VAL A 247 -24.54 2.98 -7.07
CA VAL A 247 -23.37 2.40 -6.41
C VAL A 247 -23.39 0.88 -6.56
N SER A 248 -22.21 0.30 -6.78
CA SER A 248 -22.00 -1.16 -6.71
C SER A 248 -20.84 -1.47 -5.79
N ALA A 249 -20.86 -2.65 -5.17
CA ALA A 249 -19.85 -3.11 -4.23
C ALA A 249 -19.25 -4.44 -4.70
N LYS A 250 -17.94 -4.59 -4.60
CA LYS A 250 -17.23 -5.84 -4.88
C LYS A 250 -16.23 -6.12 -3.77
N LEU A 251 -16.13 -7.38 -3.35
CA LEU A 251 -15.00 -7.80 -2.51
C LEU A 251 -13.73 -7.72 -3.36
N ARG A 252 -12.68 -7.10 -2.83
CA ARG A 252 -11.39 -7.03 -3.52
C ARG A 252 -10.77 -8.42 -3.61
N GLN A 253 -10.27 -8.74 -4.81
CA GLN A 253 -9.55 -9.97 -5.07
C GLN A 253 -8.21 -9.67 -5.75
N GLU A 254 -7.22 -10.50 -5.48
CA GLU A 254 -5.92 -10.51 -6.15
C GLU A 254 -5.59 -11.96 -6.54
N ASN A 255 -5.30 -12.20 -7.82
CA ASN A 255 -5.06 -13.55 -8.36
C ASN A 255 -6.17 -14.56 -7.99
N ASP A 256 -7.43 -14.14 -8.16
CA ASP A 256 -8.66 -14.89 -7.83
C ASP A 256 -8.82 -15.28 -6.33
N GLN A 257 -7.97 -14.77 -5.45
CA GLN A 257 -8.08 -14.93 -4.00
C GLN A 257 -8.60 -13.65 -3.34
N ILE A 258 -9.25 -13.79 -2.18
CA ILE A 258 -9.66 -12.63 -1.39
C ILE A 258 -8.41 -11.84 -0.99
N TYR A 259 -8.39 -10.54 -1.27
CA TYR A 259 -7.32 -9.66 -0.81
C TYR A 259 -7.38 -9.50 0.72
N ILE A 260 -6.24 -9.68 1.37
CA ILE A 260 -6.10 -9.58 2.83
C ILE A 260 -5.17 -8.40 3.13
N THR A 261 -5.64 -7.45 3.94
CA THR A 261 -4.85 -6.27 4.30
C THR A 261 -3.70 -6.65 5.24
N ASP A 262 -2.76 -5.72 5.42
CA ASP A 262 -1.69 -5.82 6.44
C ASP A 262 -2.24 -6.04 7.86
N ASN A 263 -3.51 -5.72 8.10
CA ASN A 263 -4.20 -5.87 9.39
C ASN A 263 -5.17 -7.06 9.41
N HIS A 264 -5.07 -7.95 8.41
CA HIS A 264 -5.84 -9.20 8.28
C HIS A 264 -7.35 -9.00 8.10
N ASN A 265 -7.74 -7.83 7.59
CA ASN A 265 -9.10 -7.54 7.18
C ASN A 265 -9.30 -7.78 5.68
N TYR A 266 -10.54 -7.61 5.22
CA TYR A 266 -10.88 -7.60 3.80
C TYR A 266 -11.14 -6.18 3.33
N ILE A 267 -11.16 -5.97 2.01
CA ILE A 267 -11.57 -4.71 1.40
C ILE A 267 -12.80 -4.94 0.53
N VAL A 268 -13.81 -4.11 0.72
CA VAL A 268 -14.94 -3.97 -0.21
C VAL A 268 -14.73 -2.68 -1.00
N ASP A 269 -14.60 -2.81 -2.31
CA ASP A 269 -14.49 -1.69 -3.24
C ASP A 269 -15.88 -1.21 -3.66
N LEU A 270 -16.17 0.06 -3.42
CA LEU A 270 -17.37 0.74 -3.90
C LEU A 270 -17.06 1.44 -5.22
N PHE A 271 -17.97 1.35 -6.18
CA PHE A 271 -17.86 1.99 -7.49
C PHE A 271 -19.09 2.85 -7.74
N PHE A 272 -18.88 4.12 -8.06
CA PHE A 272 -19.93 5.10 -8.28
C PHE A 272 -19.97 5.54 -9.74
N GLN A 273 -21.16 5.81 -10.27
CA GLN A 273 -21.32 6.40 -11.60
C GLN A 273 -21.24 7.93 -11.61
N LYS A 274 -21.37 8.57 -10.45
CA LYS A 274 -21.31 10.02 -10.24
C LYS A 274 -20.49 10.30 -8.98
N PRO A 275 -19.95 11.52 -8.82
CA PRO A 275 -19.27 11.89 -7.60
C PRO A 275 -20.15 11.68 -6.37
N ILE A 276 -19.52 11.33 -5.26
CA ILE A 276 -20.20 11.17 -3.97
C ILE A 276 -20.79 12.54 -3.57
N PRO A 277 -22.11 12.68 -3.39
CA PRO A 277 -22.75 13.98 -3.21
C PRO A 277 -22.35 14.72 -1.93
N ASP A 278 -22.31 14.00 -0.80
CA ASP A 278 -21.92 14.54 0.50
C ASP A 278 -20.82 13.66 1.10
N LEU A 279 -19.58 14.13 0.99
CA LEU A 279 -18.40 13.41 1.45
C LEU A 279 -18.38 13.23 2.97
N MET A 280 -18.78 14.26 3.72
CA MET A 280 -18.72 14.24 5.19
C MET A 280 -19.77 13.31 5.76
N LEU A 281 -21.00 13.36 5.22
CA LEU A 281 -22.05 12.42 5.62
C LEU A 281 -21.68 11.00 5.21
N ALA A 282 -21.14 10.80 4.00
CA ALA A 282 -20.69 9.49 3.53
C ALA A 282 -19.60 8.89 4.46
N ALA A 283 -18.55 9.64 4.78
CA ALA A 283 -17.50 9.19 5.69
C ALA A 283 -18.06 8.77 7.05
N ARG A 284 -18.92 9.62 7.65
CA ARG A 284 -19.57 9.30 8.93
C ARG A 284 -20.42 8.04 8.86
N GLN A 285 -21.28 7.92 7.84
CA GLN A 285 -22.15 6.75 7.70
C GLN A 285 -21.38 5.47 7.38
N LEU A 286 -20.26 5.56 6.65
CA LEU A 286 -19.37 4.43 6.40
C LEU A 286 -18.78 3.89 7.71
N ILE A 287 -18.15 4.75 8.51
CA ILE A 287 -17.47 4.32 9.74
C ILE A 287 -18.45 3.87 10.83
N ASP A 288 -19.68 4.38 10.85
CA ASP A 288 -20.74 3.98 11.79
C ASP A 288 -21.28 2.55 11.54
N ILE A 289 -20.97 1.92 10.41
CA ILE A 289 -21.41 0.55 10.11
C ILE A 289 -20.56 -0.45 10.90
N VAL A 290 -21.17 -1.11 11.89
CA VAL A 290 -20.56 -2.27 12.59
C VAL A 290 -20.01 -3.30 11.59
N GLY A 291 -18.70 -3.55 11.68
CA GLY A 291 -17.94 -4.43 10.79
C GLY A 291 -17.10 -3.69 9.75
N VAL A 292 -17.30 -2.38 9.56
CA VAL A 292 -16.33 -1.50 8.90
C VAL A 292 -15.20 -1.20 9.88
N VAL A 293 -13.98 -1.25 9.38
CA VAL A 293 -12.77 -0.90 10.12
C VAL A 293 -12.35 0.52 9.77
N GLU A 294 -12.27 0.84 8.49
CA GLU A 294 -11.95 2.18 7.99
C GLU A 294 -12.32 2.31 6.49
N HIS A 295 -12.28 3.51 5.92
CA HIS A 295 -12.62 3.78 4.52
C HIS A 295 -11.61 4.68 3.80
N GLY A 296 -11.62 4.63 2.47
CA GLY A 296 -10.69 5.34 1.59
C GLY A 296 -10.95 6.84 1.43
N LEU A 297 -12.00 7.40 2.05
CA LEU A 297 -12.19 8.86 2.10
C LEU A 297 -11.29 9.49 3.17
N PHE A 298 -10.35 10.34 2.73
CA PHE A 298 -9.43 11.11 3.57
C PHE A 298 -9.80 12.58 3.40
N LEU A 299 -10.61 13.08 4.31
CA LEU A 299 -11.28 14.37 4.18
C LEU A 299 -10.62 15.38 5.11
N ASN A 300 -10.39 16.59 4.63
CA ASN A 300 -9.79 17.67 5.43
C ASN A 300 -8.40 17.32 6.04
N MET A 301 -7.66 16.37 5.44
CA MET A 301 -6.34 15.92 5.96
C MET A 301 -5.15 16.53 5.24
N ALA A 302 -5.17 16.63 3.92
CA ALA A 302 -4.01 17.08 3.14
C ALA A 302 -3.78 18.60 3.30
N ASP A 303 -2.52 18.99 3.52
CA ASP A 303 -2.11 20.39 3.59
C ASP A 303 -1.58 20.89 2.25
N ILE A 304 -0.85 20.02 1.55
CA ILE A 304 -0.18 20.33 0.29
C ILE A 304 -0.39 19.17 -0.69
N CYS A 305 -0.63 19.49 -1.96
CA CYS A 305 -0.61 18.53 -3.05
C CYS A 305 0.37 18.97 -4.14
N ILE A 306 1.40 18.15 -4.39
CA ILE A 306 2.37 18.34 -5.46
C ILE A 306 1.95 17.49 -6.66
N VAL A 307 1.69 18.16 -7.78
CA VAL A 307 1.11 17.55 -8.98
C VAL A 307 2.07 17.69 -10.15
N SER A 308 2.47 16.56 -10.76
CA SER A 308 3.16 16.57 -12.05
C SER A 308 2.18 16.41 -13.19
N GLY A 309 2.28 17.26 -14.20
CA GLY A 309 1.54 17.15 -15.47
C GLY A 309 2.42 17.48 -16.66
N LYS A 310 1.79 17.55 -17.84
CA LYS A 310 2.49 17.88 -19.10
C LYS A 310 3.24 19.22 -19.06
N ASP A 311 2.73 20.18 -18.30
CA ASP A 311 3.29 21.53 -18.18
C ASP A 311 4.32 21.66 -17.03
N GLY A 312 4.69 20.54 -16.40
CA GLY A 312 5.64 20.49 -15.29
C GLY A 312 4.97 20.23 -13.94
N ILE A 313 5.65 20.63 -12.86
CA ILE A 313 5.18 20.40 -11.48
C ILE A 313 4.51 21.66 -10.94
N ARG A 314 3.30 21.50 -10.39
CA ARG A 314 2.57 22.53 -9.64
C ARG A 314 2.39 22.12 -8.19
N VAL A 315 2.29 23.11 -7.30
CA VAL A 315 2.00 22.92 -5.88
C VAL A 315 0.66 23.57 -5.57
N ILE A 316 -0.25 22.82 -4.95
CA ILE A 316 -1.57 23.27 -4.51
C ILE A 316 -1.56 23.20 -2.98
N GLU A 317 -1.87 24.30 -2.32
CA GLU A 317 -1.97 24.36 -0.86
C GLU A 317 -3.43 24.45 -0.43
N LYS A 318 -3.73 23.87 0.73
CA LYS A 318 -5.04 23.98 1.36
C LYS A 318 -5.33 25.45 1.69
N LYS A 319 -6.53 25.91 1.33
CA LYS A 319 -6.99 27.27 1.60
C LYS A 319 -7.52 27.44 3.02
#